data_AF-A0A556RUH0-F1
#
_entry.id   AF-A0A556RUH0-F1
#
_cell.length_a   1.000
_cell.length_b   1.000
_cell.length_c   1.000
_cell.angle_alpha   90.00
_cell.angle_beta   90.00
_cell.angle_gamma   90.00
#
_symmetry.space_group_name_H-M   'P 1'
#
loop_
_entity.id
_entity.type
_entity.pdbx_description
1 polymer ?
#
loop_
_entity_poly.entity_id
_entity_poly.type
_entity_poly.pdbx_seq_one_letter_code
_entity_poly.pdbx_strand_id
1 'polypeptide(L)'
;MKPLIYPIIFFLAMLGNVNIAIADTFKNELKHYKKIDLPYTSNDITKYYWEDEAGGLHISPNSKMPFRFSAKEFSYKPSLVRIPLKYSFYFPAVYFNYKNITYKGIIFMTHIDNDEPIFYFQLNSYDKKGNFIDAIMLDERYSAEGEVLRWSDFKILTNGQITVNQMEQMLIDDDMEFKNGDIHFLTKNIYQMSSTGIFKKVKETIIYDRYN
;
A
#
# COMPACT_ATOMS: atom_id res chain seq x y z
N MET A 1 6.36 7.26 54.30
CA MET A 1 6.33 6.85 52.86
C MET A 1 5.08 7.39 52.13
N LYS A 2 4.80 8.70 52.17
CA LYS A 2 3.67 9.34 51.45
C LYS A 2 4.05 10.27 50.26
N PRO A 3 5.31 10.71 50.02
CA PRO A 3 5.58 11.69 48.96
C PRO A 3 5.68 11.08 47.55
N LEU A 4 5.79 9.77 47.42
CA LEU A 4 5.94 9.08 46.12
C LEU A 4 4.61 8.77 45.42
N ILE A 5 3.48 8.83 46.11
CA ILE A 5 2.17 8.45 45.55
C ILE A 5 1.64 9.52 44.59
N TYR A 6 1.78 10.81 44.94
CA TYR A 6 1.31 11.92 44.11
C TYR A 6 1.98 12.05 42.74
N PRO A 7 3.33 11.95 42.60
CA PRO A 7 3.96 11.97 41.29
C PRO A 7 3.60 10.75 40.43
N ILE A 8 3.36 9.57 41.04
CA ILE A 8 2.91 8.37 40.32
C ILE A 8 1.49 8.55 39.79
N ILE A 9 0.57 9.08 40.59
CA ILE A 9 -0.82 9.37 40.16
C ILE A 9 -0.83 10.40 39.03
N PHE A 10 -0.01 11.45 39.13
CA PHE A 10 0.09 12.48 38.09
C PHE A 10 0.67 11.91 36.78
N PHE A 11 1.70 11.07 36.86
CA PHE A 11 2.25 10.35 35.69
C PHE A 11 1.22 9.41 35.05
N LEU A 12 0.46 8.65 35.85
CA LEU A 12 -0.59 7.77 35.34
C LEU A 12 -1.73 8.55 34.67
N ALA A 13 -2.13 9.69 35.23
CA ALA A 13 -3.14 10.57 34.64
C ALA A 13 -2.67 11.17 33.30
N MET A 14 -1.42 11.64 33.23
CA MET A 14 -0.78 12.10 31.98
C MET A 14 -0.76 11.00 30.92
N LEU A 15 -0.31 9.79 31.27
CA LEU A 15 -0.27 8.64 30.36
C LEU A 15 -1.67 8.23 29.89
N GLY A 16 -2.68 8.29 30.76
CA GLY A 16 -4.07 8.02 30.40
C GLY A 16 -4.58 9.01 29.34
N ASN A 17 -4.37 10.31 29.56
CA ASN A 17 -4.81 11.36 28.64
C ASN A 17 -4.12 11.30 27.27
N VAL A 18 -2.83 10.96 27.24
CA VAL A 18 -2.09 10.78 25.98
C VAL A 18 -2.64 9.59 25.18
N ASN A 19 -2.96 8.47 25.83
CA ASN A 19 -3.53 7.30 25.15
C ASN A 19 -4.92 7.61 24.54
N ILE A 20 -5.74 8.40 25.23
CA ILE A 20 -7.06 8.83 24.73
C ILE A 20 -6.89 9.73 23.50
N ALA A 21 -6.00 10.72 23.56
CA ALA A 21 -5.73 11.62 22.44
C ALA A 21 -5.20 10.88 21.19
N ILE A 22 -4.35 9.87 21.37
CA ILE A 22 -3.84 9.04 20.26
C ILE A 22 -4.98 8.21 19.64
N ALA A 23 -5.82 7.58 20.47
CA ALA A 23 -6.96 6.80 19.99
C ALA A 23 -7.97 7.66 19.22
N ASP A 24 -8.25 8.88 19.71
CA ASP A 24 -9.12 9.84 19.03
C ASP A 24 -8.51 10.31 17.71
N THR A 25 -7.19 10.52 17.66
CA THR A 25 -6.48 10.86 16.41
C THR A 25 -6.63 9.76 15.38
N PHE A 26 -6.41 8.50 15.77
CA PHE A 26 -6.55 7.36 14.85
C PHE A 26 -7.97 7.20 14.30
N LYS A 27 -8.98 7.32 15.17
CA LYS A 27 -10.40 7.29 14.75
C LYS A 27 -10.74 8.46 13.82
N ASN A 28 -10.21 9.64 14.11
CA ASN A 28 -10.37 10.82 13.28
C ASN A 28 -9.69 10.68 11.93
N GLU A 29 -8.54 10.00 11.82
CA GLU A 29 -7.91 9.73 10.52
C GLU A 29 -8.77 8.82 9.64
N LEU A 30 -9.40 7.79 10.22
CA LEU A 30 -10.23 6.83 9.47
C LEU A 30 -11.41 7.48 8.73
N LYS A 31 -11.86 8.67 9.16
CA LYS A 31 -12.91 9.43 8.44
C LYS A 31 -12.49 9.83 7.02
N HIS A 32 -11.19 9.88 6.74
CA HIS A 32 -10.66 10.20 5.42
C HIS A 32 -10.58 8.97 4.50
N TYR A 33 -10.78 7.77 5.04
CA TYR A 33 -10.76 6.52 4.29
C TYR A 33 -12.18 6.03 3.99
N LYS A 34 -12.37 5.37 2.83
CA LYS A 34 -13.62 4.67 2.55
C LYS A 34 -13.62 3.31 3.25
N LYS A 35 -14.58 3.06 4.14
CA LYS A 35 -14.74 1.71 4.70
C LYS A 35 -15.18 0.75 3.59
N ILE A 36 -14.55 -0.42 3.49
CA ILE A 36 -14.92 -1.46 2.54
C ILE A 36 -15.08 -2.81 3.24
N ASP A 37 -15.85 -3.69 2.62
CA ASP A 37 -15.92 -5.11 2.97
C ASP A 37 -15.04 -5.91 2.01
N LEU A 38 -14.53 -7.05 2.48
CA LEU A 38 -13.76 -7.98 1.64
C LEU A 38 -14.73 -8.90 0.87
N PRO A 39 -14.38 -9.37 -0.34
CA PRO A 39 -13.08 -9.23 -1.00
C PRO A 39 -12.82 -7.86 -1.63
N TYR A 40 -11.54 -7.53 -1.84
CA TYR A 40 -11.10 -6.30 -2.51
C TYR A 40 -10.00 -6.63 -3.53
N THR A 41 -10.03 -6.01 -4.70
CA THR A 41 -9.26 -6.43 -5.89
C THR A 41 -8.59 -5.28 -6.62
N SER A 42 -7.70 -5.58 -7.57
CA SER A 42 -7.11 -4.59 -8.49
C SER A 42 -8.18 -3.81 -9.26
N ASN A 43 -9.29 -4.44 -9.66
CA ASN A 43 -10.39 -3.74 -10.33
C ASN A 43 -11.00 -2.62 -9.47
N ASP A 44 -11.01 -2.77 -8.14
CA ASP A 44 -11.57 -1.77 -7.23
C ASP A 44 -10.73 -0.49 -7.14
N ILE A 45 -9.44 -0.55 -7.52
CA ILE A 45 -8.52 0.60 -7.47
C ILE A 45 -8.41 1.36 -8.78
N THR A 46 -8.95 0.84 -9.89
CA THR A 46 -8.94 1.49 -11.21
C THR A 46 -9.47 2.92 -11.18
N LYS A 47 -10.42 3.23 -10.29
CA LYS A 47 -10.95 4.58 -10.07
C LYS A 47 -9.95 5.59 -9.48
N TYR A 48 -8.78 5.15 -9.01
CA TYR A 48 -7.79 6.00 -8.35
C TYR A 48 -6.66 6.48 -9.26
N TYR A 49 -6.60 5.99 -10.49
CA TYR A 49 -5.64 6.46 -11.48
C TYR A 49 -6.29 6.53 -12.86
N TRP A 50 -5.62 7.21 -13.78
CA TRP A 50 -5.95 7.27 -15.19
C TRP A 50 -4.66 7.43 -15.99
N GLU A 51 -4.71 7.06 -17.26
CA GLU A 51 -3.60 7.21 -18.20
C GLU A 51 -3.99 8.30 -19.22
N ASP A 52 -3.07 9.22 -19.49
CA ASP A 52 -3.27 10.25 -20.51
C ASP A 52 -2.98 9.72 -21.92
N GLU A 53 -3.24 10.53 -22.94
CA GLU A 53 -3.03 10.17 -24.35
C GLU A 53 -1.56 9.88 -24.67
N ALA A 54 -0.61 10.39 -23.88
CA ALA A 54 0.82 10.13 -24.00
C ALA A 54 1.28 8.91 -23.18
N GLY A 55 0.35 8.18 -22.54
CA GLY A 55 0.66 7.04 -21.68
C GLY A 55 1.17 7.42 -20.28
N GLY A 56 1.10 8.71 -19.92
CA GLY A 56 1.42 9.21 -18.60
C GLY A 56 0.38 8.77 -17.57
N LEU A 57 0.84 8.16 -16.49
CA LEU A 57 -0.01 7.72 -15.39
C LEU A 57 -0.27 8.87 -14.42
N HIS A 58 -1.50 9.03 -13.96
CA HIS A 58 -1.92 10.10 -13.04
C HIS A 58 -2.81 9.56 -11.94
N ILE A 59 -2.74 10.15 -10.73
CA ILE A 59 -3.74 9.89 -9.69
C ILE A 59 -5.03 10.62 -10.07
N SER A 60 -6.13 9.87 -10.11
CA SER A 60 -7.46 10.44 -10.22
C SER A 60 -7.69 11.33 -9.00
N PRO A 61 -7.94 12.65 -9.19
CA PRO A 61 -8.10 13.59 -8.10
C PRO A 61 -9.40 13.29 -7.37
N ASN A 62 -9.35 12.35 -6.42
CA ASN A 62 -10.28 12.37 -5.32
C ASN A 62 -9.88 13.58 -4.47
N SER A 63 -10.82 14.48 -4.20
CA SER A 63 -10.66 15.81 -3.56
C SER A 63 -10.13 15.79 -2.11
N LYS A 64 -9.31 14.80 -1.75
CA LYS A 64 -8.77 14.58 -0.41
C LYS A 64 -7.38 15.19 -0.32
N MET A 65 -7.20 15.99 0.72
CA MET A 65 -5.88 16.49 1.11
C MET A 65 -4.92 15.31 1.37
N PRO A 66 -3.68 15.34 0.86
CA PRO A 66 -2.71 14.31 1.13
C PRO A 66 -2.34 14.28 2.62
N PHE A 67 -1.99 13.10 3.09
CA PHE A 67 -1.51 12.82 4.44
C PHE A 67 0.00 12.61 4.37
N ARG A 68 0.69 12.91 5.47
CA ARG A 68 2.13 12.64 5.59
C ARG A 68 2.34 11.28 6.24
N PHE A 69 3.30 10.52 5.73
CA PHE A 69 3.77 9.35 6.45
C PHE A 69 4.35 9.73 7.82
N SER A 70 4.06 8.93 8.84
CA SER A 70 4.85 8.98 10.08
C SER A 70 6.29 8.54 9.80
N ALA A 71 7.22 8.91 10.68
CA ALA A 71 8.62 8.52 10.53
C ALA A 71 8.82 6.98 10.44
N LYS A 72 7.98 6.22 11.15
CA LYS A 72 8.01 4.75 11.11
C LYS A 72 7.50 4.21 9.77
N GLU A 73 6.40 4.76 9.25
CA GLU A 73 5.88 4.34 7.94
C GLU A 73 6.84 4.72 6.81
N PHE A 74 7.40 5.92 6.85
CA PHE A 74 8.29 6.45 5.81
C PHE A 74 9.60 5.65 5.70
N SER A 75 10.12 5.15 6.83
CA SER A 75 11.35 4.34 6.84
C SER A 75 11.10 2.85 6.63
N TYR A 76 9.83 2.41 6.60
CA TYR A 76 9.50 1.00 6.44
C TYR A 76 9.65 0.57 4.97
N LYS A 77 10.26 -0.59 4.73
CA LYS A 77 10.31 -1.21 3.41
C LYS A 77 9.15 -2.22 3.28
N PRO A 78 8.10 -1.91 2.50
CA PRO A 78 6.98 -2.83 2.33
C PRO A 78 7.43 -4.13 1.65
N SER A 79 6.72 -5.22 1.93
CA SER A 79 6.85 -6.43 1.11
C SER A 79 6.45 -6.15 -0.34
N LEU A 80 7.07 -6.84 -1.30
CA LEU A 80 6.80 -6.77 -2.75
C LEU A 80 7.14 -5.44 -3.45
N VAL A 81 7.69 -4.46 -2.75
CA VAL A 81 8.19 -3.23 -3.40
C VAL A 81 9.38 -3.55 -4.30
N ARG A 82 9.36 -3.10 -5.56
CA ARG A 82 10.50 -3.26 -6.49
C ARG A 82 11.28 -1.97 -6.62
N ILE A 83 10.58 -0.84 -6.72
CA ILE A 83 11.21 0.48 -6.86
C ILE A 83 11.30 1.16 -5.48
N PRO A 84 12.49 1.64 -5.05
CA PRO A 84 12.63 2.33 -3.77
C PRO A 84 11.68 3.53 -3.64
N LEU A 85 10.95 3.59 -2.52
CA LEU A 85 9.99 4.65 -2.25
C LEU A 85 10.72 5.94 -1.85
N LYS A 86 10.57 7.01 -2.64
CA LYS A 86 11.10 8.35 -2.33
C LYS A 86 9.98 9.40 -2.20
N TYR A 87 8.91 9.07 -1.48
CA TYR A 87 7.75 9.95 -1.38
C TYR A 87 7.22 10.09 0.06
N SER A 88 6.96 11.33 0.49
CA SER A 88 6.60 11.66 1.89
C SER A 88 5.10 11.71 2.16
N PHE A 89 4.27 11.68 1.12
CA PHE A 89 2.83 11.88 1.22
C PHE A 89 2.05 10.68 0.68
N TYR A 90 0.79 10.56 1.06
CA TYR A 90 -0.11 9.58 0.48
C TYR A 90 -1.55 10.07 0.53
N PHE A 91 -2.41 9.48 -0.27
CA PHE A 91 -3.84 9.75 -0.25
C PHE A 91 -4.59 8.56 0.36
N PRO A 92 -5.43 8.80 1.38
CA PRO A 92 -6.31 7.79 1.96
C PRO A 92 -7.30 7.20 0.95
N ALA A 93 -7.19 5.90 0.67
CA ALA A 93 -8.11 5.22 -0.25
C ALA A 93 -9.21 4.47 0.51
N VAL A 94 -8.85 3.37 1.18
CA VAL A 94 -9.81 2.45 1.81
C VAL A 94 -9.35 1.99 3.18
N TYR A 95 -10.26 1.52 4.02
CA TYR A 95 -9.91 0.78 5.22
C TYR A 95 -10.89 -0.36 5.51
N PHE A 96 -10.41 -1.38 6.21
CA PHE A 96 -11.20 -2.50 6.70
C PHE A 96 -10.56 -3.10 7.96
N ASN A 97 -11.29 -3.97 8.65
CA ASN A 97 -10.79 -4.66 9.84
C ASN A 97 -10.74 -6.17 9.60
N TYR A 98 -9.68 -6.82 10.08
CA TYR A 98 -9.57 -8.28 10.08
C TYR A 98 -8.84 -8.74 11.35
N LYS A 99 -9.43 -9.69 12.09
CA LYS A 99 -8.87 -10.23 13.35
C LYS A 99 -8.35 -9.16 14.33
N ASN A 100 -9.13 -8.09 14.53
CA ASN A 100 -8.79 -6.95 15.39
C ASN A 100 -7.61 -6.06 14.93
N ILE A 101 -7.15 -6.22 13.70
CA ILE A 101 -6.19 -5.34 13.04
C ILE A 101 -6.93 -4.44 12.08
N THR A 102 -6.56 -3.16 12.07
CA THR A 102 -7.07 -2.20 11.08
C THR A 102 -6.12 -2.17 9.91
N TYR A 103 -6.64 -2.30 8.70
CA TYR A 103 -5.88 -2.19 7.47
C TYR A 103 -6.28 -0.93 6.73
N LYS A 104 -5.30 -0.13 6.32
CA LYS A 104 -5.49 1.08 5.52
C LYS A 104 -4.83 0.88 4.16
N GLY A 105 -5.64 0.93 3.09
CA GLY A 105 -5.17 1.04 1.73
C GLY A 105 -4.90 2.51 1.39
N ILE A 106 -3.70 2.78 0.88
CA ILE A 106 -3.25 4.13 0.51
C ILE A 106 -2.78 4.12 -0.95
N ILE A 107 -2.92 5.28 -1.59
CA ILE A 107 -2.35 5.52 -2.93
C ILE A 107 -1.32 6.64 -2.85
N PHE A 108 -0.29 6.56 -3.67
CA PHE A 108 0.67 7.64 -3.86
C PHE A 108 1.40 7.45 -5.19
N MET A 109 2.07 8.50 -5.64
CA MET A 109 2.89 8.47 -6.84
C MET A 109 4.29 8.98 -6.52
N THR A 110 5.28 8.40 -7.19
CA THR A 110 6.64 8.94 -7.27
C THR A 110 7.04 9.06 -8.73
N HIS A 111 8.10 9.80 -8.99
CA HIS A 111 8.77 9.83 -10.28
C HIS A 111 10.16 9.20 -10.12
N ILE A 112 10.63 8.48 -11.14
CA ILE A 112 12.03 8.04 -11.25
C ILE A 112 12.82 9.00 -12.15
N ASP A 113 14.10 8.71 -12.38
CA ASP A 113 15.06 9.65 -12.97
C ASP A 113 14.67 10.19 -14.37
N ASN A 114 13.79 9.50 -15.11
CA ASN A 114 13.23 9.94 -16.40
C ASN A 114 11.85 10.64 -16.28
N ASP A 115 11.50 11.13 -15.08
CA ASP A 115 10.17 11.69 -14.76
C ASP A 115 8.99 10.71 -15.00
N GLU A 116 9.25 9.41 -15.10
CA GLU A 116 8.20 8.40 -15.28
C GLU A 116 7.37 8.28 -14.01
N PRO A 117 6.05 8.53 -14.09
CA PRO A 117 5.16 8.39 -12.96
C PRO A 117 4.96 6.91 -12.62
N ILE A 118 5.12 6.59 -11.33
CA ILE A 118 4.81 5.26 -10.80
C ILE A 118 3.66 5.40 -9.82
N PHE A 119 2.58 4.68 -10.08
CA PHE A 119 1.46 4.56 -9.17
C PHE A 119 1.70 3.41 -8.20
N TYR A 120 1.40 3.67 -6.92
CA TYR A 120 1.44 2.66 -5.88
C TYR A 120 0.08 2.53 -5.21
N PHE A 121 -0.34 1.28 -5.00
CA PHE A 121 -1.37 0.93 -4.03
C PHE A 121 -0.76 0.03 -2.96
N GLN A 122 -0.66 0.58 -1.73
CA GLN A 122 -0.05 -0.09 -0.60
C GLN A 122 -1.09 -0.37 0.48
N LEU A 123 -0.99 -1.53 1.12
CA LEU A 123 -1.80 -1.90 2.28
C LEU A 123 -0.95 -1.86 3.55
N ASN A 124 -1.34 -1.01 4.48
CA ASN A 124 -0.71 -0.87 5.79
C ASN A 124 -1.57 -1.53 6.87
N SER A 125 -0.95 -2.12 7.87
CA SER A 125 -1.61 -2.70 9.05
C SER A 125 -1.31 -1.90 10.31
N TYR A 126 -2.31 -1.78 11.18
CA TYR A 126 -2.24 -1.02 12.43
C TYR A 126 -2.87 -1.79 13.58
N ASP A 127 -2.28 -1.69 14.76
CA ASP A 127 -2.86 -2.25 15.99
C ASP A 127 -4.12 -1.49 16.42
N LYS A 128 -4.79 -1.96 17.48
CA LYS A 128 -6.00 -1.32 18.03
C LYS A 128 -5.79 0.12 18.51
N LYS A 129 -4.55 0.51 18.79
CA LYS A 129 -4.18 1.86 19.25
C LYS A 129 -3.79 2.77 18.08
N GLY A 130 -3.78 2.25 16.85
CA GLY A 130 -3.38 2.98 15.67
C GLY A 130 -1.88 2.99 15.39
N ASN A 131 -1.09 2.15 16.06
CA ASN A 131 0.33 2.05 15.77
C ASN A 131 0.55 1.22 14.51
N PHE A 132 1.34 1.75 13.58
CA PHE A 132 1.76 1.04 12.37
C PHE A 132 2.53 -0.25 12.72
N ILE A 133 2.19 -1.35 12.04
CA ILE A 133 2.78 -2.68 12.26
C ILE A 133 3.63 -3.10 11.06
N ASP A 134 3.01 -3.23 9.88
CA ASP A 134 3.59 -3.82 8.67
C ASP A 134 2.90 -3.26 7.41
N ALA A 135 3.55 -3.39 6.25
CA ALA A 135 3.05 -2.95 4.95
C ALA A 135 3.38 -3.95 3.83
N ILE A 136 2.47 -4.05 2.85
CA ILE A 136 2.66 -4.81 1.62
C ILE A 136 2.24 -3.95 0.42
N MET A 137 3.09 -3.94 -0.62
CA MET A 137 2.78 -3.33 -1.90
C MET A 137 1.89 -4.28 -2.71
N LEU A 138 0.71 -3.81 -3.11
CA LEU A 138 -0.27 -4.62 -3.82
C LEU A 138 -0.35 -4.29 -5.30
N ASP A 139 -0.13 -3.04 -5.68
CA ASP A 139 0.09 -2.63 -7.06
C ASP A 139 1.22 -1.60 -7.13
N GLU A 140 2.08 -1.77 -8.12
CA GLU A 140 3.19 -0.90 -8.48
C GLU A 140 3.17 -0.84 -10.00
N ARG A 141 2.58 0.24 -10.53
CA ARG A 141 2.25 0.39 -11.95
C ARG A 141 3.05 1.52 -12.58
N TYR A 142 3.72 1.21 -13.69
CA TYR A 142 4.51 2.16 -14.45
C TYR A 142 4.82 1.63 -15.85
N SER A 143 5.11 2.55 -16.76
CA SER A 143 5.68 2.25 -18.07
C SER A 143 7.18 2.54 -18.00
N ALA A 144 8.00 1.49 -18.06
CA ALA A 144 9.46 1.62 -18.03
C ALA A 144 9.96 2.06 -19.40
N GLU A 145 10.46 3.29 -19.50
CA GLU A 145 11.03 3.90 -20.71
C GLU A 145 10.06 3.91 -21.92
N GLY A 146 8.75 3.76 -21.68
CA GLY A 146 7.76 3.60 -22.74
C GLY A 146 7.77 2.22 -23.42
N GLU A 147 8.69 1.33 -23.01
CA GLU A 147 8.94 0.04 -23.66
C GLU A 147 8.20 -1.11 -22.97
N VAL A 148 8.02 -1.03 -21.65
CA VAL A 148 7.42 -2.13 -20.87
C VAL A 148 6.44 -1.59 -19.83
N LEU A 149 5.17 -1.95 -19.96
CA LEU A 149 4.17 -1.73 -18.93
C LEU A 149 4.33 -2.80 -17.84
N ARG A 150 4.45 -2.39 -16.58
CA ARG A 150 4.44 -3.29 -15.42
C ARG A 150 3.32 -2.94 -14.47
N TRP A 151 2.68 -3.95 -13.90
CA TRP A 151 1.63 -3.77 -12.88
C TRP A 151 1.47 -5.05 -12.04
N SER A 152 0.57 -5.00 -11.06
CA SER A 152 0.15 -6.20 -10.33
C SER A 152 -1.37 -6.32 -10.27
N ASP A 153 -1.85 -7.55 -10.48
CA ASP A 153 -3.22 -7.92 -10.15
C ASP A 153 -3.28 -8.54 -8.76
N PHE A 154 -4.13 -8.01 -7.89
CA PHE A 154 -4.25 -8.50 -6.52
C PHE A 154 -5.69 -8.84 -6.14
N LYS A 155 -5.82 -9.71 -5.13
CA LYS A 155 -7.07 -10.05 -4.47
C LYS A 155 -6.86 -10.29 -2.98
N ILE A 156 -7.58 -9.54 -2.16
CA ILE A 156 -7.68 -9.73 -0.71
C ILE A 156 -8.99 -10.48 -0.44
N LEU A 157 -8.89 -11.69 0.10
CA LEU A 157 -10.04 -12.54 0.43
C LEU A 157 -10.55 -12.30 1.85
N THR A 158 -11.82 -12.63 2.10
CA THR A 158 -12.47 -12.53 3.42
C THR A 158 -11.77 -13.36 4.51
N ASN A 159 -11.13 -14.46 4.14
CA ASN A 159 -10.33 -15.29 5.05
C ASN A 159 -8.95 -14.68 5.36
N GLY A 160 -8.61 -13.54 4.78
CA GLY A 160 -7.38 -12.79 4.98
C GLY A 160 -6.20 -13.21 4.10
N GLN A 161 -6.41 -14.13 3.16
CA GLN A 161 -5.40 -14.44 2.15
C GLN A 161 -5.32 -13.29 1.13
N ILE A 162 -4.10 -12.95 0.74
CA ILE A 162 -3.80 -11.96 -0.30
C ILE A 162 -3.07 -12.68 -1.42
N THR A 163 -3.56 -12.55 -2.65
CA THR A 163 -2.82 -12.97 -3.85
C THR A 163 -2.38 -11.73 -4.59
N VAL A 164 -1.13 -11.71 -5.06
CA VAL A 164 -0.56 -10.67 -5.92
C VAL A 164 0.13 -11.36 -7.10
N ASN A 165 -0.34 -11.10 -8.32
CA ASN A 165 0.27 -11.57 -9.56
C ASN A 165 0.96 -10.37 -10.21
N GLN A 166 2.29 -10.42 -10.32
CA GLN A 166 3.07 -9.39 -10.98
C GLN A 166 3.15 -9.71 -12.47
N MET A 167 2.88 -8.70 -13.31
CA MET A 167 2.74 -8.86 -14.75
C MET A 167 3.53 -7.77 -15.46
N GLU A 168 3.92 -8.06 -16.69
CA GLU A 168 4.45 -7.07 -17.61
C GLU A 168 3.94 -7.30 -19.03
N GLN A 169 3.96 -6.24 -19.82
CA GLN A 169 3.62 -6.24 -21.24
C GLN A 169 4.65 -5.41 -21.98
N MET A 170 5.26 -5.98 -23.03
CA MET A 170 6.13 -5.23 -23.93
C MET A 170 5.27 -4.36 -24.84
N LEU A 171 5.63 -3.08 -24.96
CA LEU A 171 4.98 -2.06 -25.76
C LEU A 171 5.76 -1.72 -27.03
N ILE A 172 7.09 -1.89 -27.00
CA ILE A 172 8.01 -1.66 -28.12
C ILE A 172 8.93 -2.87 -28.23
N ASP A 173 9.09 -3.41 -29.44
CA ASP A 173 10.02 -4.51 -29.77
C ASP A 173 11.27 -3.96 -30.47
N ASP A 174 12.32 -4.78 -30.65
CA ASP A 174 13.63 -4.39 -31.25
C ASP A 174 13.51 -3.69 -32.63
N ASP A 175 12.39 -3.88 -33.33
CA ASP A 175 12.07 -3.27 -34.62
C ASP A 175 11.45 -1.85 -34.51
N MET A 176 11.35 -1.28 -33.29
CA MET A 176 10.71 0.02 -32.99
C MET A 176 9.22 0.12 -33.38
N GLU A 177 8.54 -1.00 -33.63
CA GLU A 177 7.10 -1.03 -33.84
C GLU A 177 6.34 -1.10 -32.51
N PHE A 178 5.40 -0.17 -32.29
CA PHE A 178 4.47 -0.26 -31.17
C PHE A 178 3.55 -1.47 -31.35
N LYS A 179 3.69 -2.46 -30.47
CA LYS A 179 2.80 -3.63 -30.42
C LYS A 179 2.22 -3.74 -29.02
N ASN A 180 0.92 -4.04 -28.94
CA ASN A 180 0.34 -4.59 -27.72
C ASN A 180 0.87 -6.02 -27.58
N GLY A 181 2.09 -6.16 -27.07
CA GLY A 181 2.73 -7.46 -26.86
C GLY A 181 1.91 -8.34 -25.92
N ASP A 182 2.27 -9.62 -25.86
CA ASP A 182 1.64 -10.55 -24.93
C ASP A 182 1.93 -10.15 -23.47
N ILE A 183 0.95 -10.43 -22.62
CA ILE A 183 1.09 -10.20 -21.18
C ILE A 183 1.85 -11.38 -20.56
N HIS A 184 3.01 -11.09 -19.98
CA HIS A 184 3.82 -12.07 -19.27
C HIS A 184 3.54 -12.04 -17.77
N PHE A 185 3.23 -13.20 -17.20
CA PHE A 185 3.13 -13.37 -15.76
C PHE A 185 4.52 -13.61 -15.18
N LEU A 186 4.98 -12.70 -14.32
CA LEU A 186 6.33 -12.77 -13.75
C LEU A 186 6.35 -13.64 -12.51
N THR A 187 5.61 -13.21 -11.48
CA THR A 187 5.55 -13.92 -10.20
C THR A 187 4.13 -13.94 -9.66
N LYS A 188 3.81 -14.99 -8.93
CA LYS A 188 2.61 -15.10 -8.11
C LYS A 188 3.00 -15.23 -6.65
N ASN A 189 2.55 -14.28 -5.86
CA ASN A 189 2.80 -14.17 -4.45
C ASN A 189 1.50 -14.41 -3.67
N ILE A 190 1.55 -15.27 -2.66
CA ILE A 190 0.44 -15.53 -1.74
C ILE A 190 0.89 -15.17 -0.34
N TYR A 191 0.14 -14.28 0.30
CA TYR A 191 0.34 -13.84 1.68
C TYR A 191 -0.89 -14.14 2.53
N GLN A 192 -0.69 -14.17 3.85
CA GLN A 192 -1.74 -14.32 4.84
C GLN A 192 -1.67 -13.18 5.85
N MET A 193 -2.79 -12.46 6.02
CA MET A 193 -2.98 -11.54 7.13
C MET A 193 -3.07 -12.33 8.44
N SER A 194 -2.20 -12.00 9.39
CA SER A 194 -2.14 -12.63 10.70
C SER A 194 -2.90 -11.85 11.77
N SER A 195 -3.18 -12.47 12.91
CA SER A 195 -3.78 -11.80 14.08
C SER A 195 -2.87 -10.76 14.72
N THR A 196 -1.57 -10.73 14.36
CA THR A 196 -0.61 -9.72 14.80
C THR A 196 -0.43 -8.60 13.80
N GLY A 197 -1.17 -8.61 12.68
CA GLY A 197 -1.08 -7.60 11.62
C GLY A 197 0.01 -7.83 10.59
N ILE A 198 1.01 -8.66 10.90
CA ILE A 198 2.11 -9.01 9.99
C ILE A 198 1.59 -9.78 8.77
N PHE A 199 2.05 -9.42 7.58
CA PHE A 199 1.80 -10.13 6.33
C PHE A 199 2.78 -11.29 6.18
N LYS A 200 2.28 -12.52 6.32
CA LYS A 200 3.13 -13.72 6.21
C LYS A 200 3.12 -14.25 4.78
N LYS A 201 4.28 -14.33 4.12
CA LYS A 201 4.41 -15.01 2.83
C LYS A 201 4.12 -16.50 3.00
N VAL A 202 3.15 -17.01 2.25
CA VAL A 202 2.73 -18.41 2.24
C VAL A 202 3.38 -19.15 1.08
N LYS A 203 3.40 -18.51 -0.09
CA LYS A 203 3.94 -19.11 -1.32
C LYS A 203 4.42 -18.03 -2.28
N GLU A 204 5.49 -18.36 -2.99
CA GLU A 204 5.93 -17.67 -4.20
C GLU A 204 5.95 -18.68 -5.34
N THR A 205 5.65 -18.22 -6.54
CA THR A 205 5.81 -18.98 -7.77
C THR A 205 6.35 -18.03 -8.82
N ILE A 206 7.59 -18.27 -9.24
CA ILE A 206 8.18 -17.57 -10.38
C ILE A 206 7.65 -18.28 -11.63
N ILE A 207 6.99 -17.53 -12.51
CA ILE A 207 6.32 -18.06 -13.70
C ILE A 207 7.17 -17.79 -14.93
N TYR A 208 7.70 -16.58 -15.05
CA TYR A 208 8.61 -16.19 -16.11
C TYR A 208 9.84 -15.53 -15.49
N ASP A 209 11.02 -16.03 -15.84
CA ASP A 209 12.31 -15.46 -15.49
C ASP A 209 12.98 -15.02 -16.77
N ARG A 210 13.07 -13.71 -17.00
CA ARG A 210 13.67 -13.14 -18.22
C ARG A 210 15.20 -13.37 -18.25
N TYR A 211 15.80 -13.84 -17.15
CA TYR A 211 17.25 -14.00 -16.97
C TYR A 211 17.71 -15.46 -16.77
N ASN A 212 16.84 -16.45 -16.97
CA ASN A 212 17.19 -17.89 -16.96
C ASN A 212 16.83 -18.56 -18.29
#